data_AF-A0A9D3ZPI4-F1
#
_entry.id   AF-A0A9D3ZPI4-F1
#
_cell.length_a   1.000
_cell.length_b   1.000
_cell.length_c   1.000
_cell.angle_alpha   90.00
_cell.angle_beta   90.00
_cell.angle_gamma   90.00
#
_symmetry.space_group_name_H-M   'P 1'
#
loop_
_entity.id
_entity.type
_entity.pdbx_description
1 polymer ?
#
loop_
_entity_poly.entity_id
_entity_poly.type
_entity_poly.pdbx_seq_one_letter_code
_entity_poly.pdbx_strand_id
1 'polypeptide(L)' 'MLGPSTILHDSIPTAFAAKATVCFQVIQMGLNLRLWLVKIGGDALSVVRKLQKGGLDRSEIGSYITDSKYLCVS' A
#
# COMPACT_ATOMS: atom_id res chain seq x y z
N MET A 1 18.57 2.73 -7.49
CA MET A 1 17.77 3.75 -6.79
C MET A 1 16.64 4.14 -7.74
N LEU A 2 15.41 3.66 -7.51
CA LEU A 2 14.25 4.08 -8.32
C LEU A 2 13.85 5.48 -7.85
N GLY A 3 13.89 6.47 -8.75
CA GLY A 3 13.46 7.84 -8.48
C GLY A 3 11.94 7.93 -8.23
N PRO A 4 11.44 9.06 -7.71
CA PRO A 4 10.03 9.21 -7.40
C PRO A 4 9.20 9.28 -8.68
N SER A 5 8.50 8.19 -9.02
CA SER A 5 7.48 8.19 -10.05
C SER A 5 6.19 8.78 -9.47
N THR A 6 5.83 9.98 -9.89
CA THR A 6 4.54 10.61 -9.52
C THR A 6 3.44 10.05 -10.41
N ILE A 7 2.61 9.15 -9.86
CA ILE A 7 1.38 8.68 -10.51
C ILE A 7 0.24 9.59 -10.06
N LEU A 8 -0.34 10.35 -10.98
CA LEU A 8 -1.53 11.16 -10.73
C LEU A 8 -2.76 10.25 -10.83
N HIS A 9 -3.44 10.07 -9.69
CA HIS A 9 -4.72 9.39 -9.63
C HIS A 9 -5.81 10.43 -9.34
N ASP A 10 -6.39 11.02 -10.40
CA ASP A 10 -7.43 12.06 -10.30
C ASP A 10 -8.74 11.55 -9.66
N SER A 11 -8.91 10.24 -9.49
CA SER A 11 -10.11 9.61 -8.96
C SER A 11 -10.01 9.15 -7.50
N ILE A 12 -8.91 9.43 -6.80
CA ILE A 12 -8.77 9.01 -5.39
C ILE A 12 -9.18 10.16 -4.47
N PRO A 13 -10.29 10.03 -3.72
CA PRO A 13 -10.94 11.15 -3.05
C PRO A 13 -10.17 11.69 -1.85
N THR A 14 -9.22 10.93 -1.27
CA THR A 14 -8.48 11.35 -0.09
C THR A 14 -6.98 11.05 -0.21
N ALA A 15 -6.16 11.92 0.38
CA ALA A 15 -4.72 11.68 0.51
C ALA A 15 -4.43 10.35 1.26
N PHE A 16 -5.35 9.91 2.12
CA PHE A 16 -5.24 8.65 2.84
C PHE A 16 -5.46 7.43 1.93
N ALA A 17 -6.49 7.47 1.08
CA ALA A 17 -6.71 6.47 0.05
C ALA A 17 -5.56 6.45 -0.97
N ALA A 18 -5.03 7.61 -1.36
CA ALA A 18 -3.92 7.68 -2.32
C ALA A 18 -2.67 6.97 -1.78
N LYS A 19 -2.35 7.18 -0.50
CA LYS A 19 -1.26 6.47 0.17
C LYS A 19 -1.50 4.96 0.22
N ALA A 20 -2.72 4.52 0.52
CA ALA A 20 -3.06 3.10 0.56
C ALA A 20 -2.93 2.44 -0.82
N THR A 21 -3.37 3.13 -1.88
CA THR A 21 -3.21 2.67 -3.26
C THR A 21 -1.74 2.56 -3.66
N VAL A 22 -0.91 3.57 -3.35
CA VAL A 22 0.54 3.50 -3.62
C VAL A 22 1.19 2.34 -2.87
N CYS A 23 0.84 2.13 -1.59
CA CYS A 23 1.34 0.97 -0.84
C CYS A 23 0.97 -0.36 -1.51
N PHE A 24 -0.28 -0.52 -1.95
CA PHE A 24 -0.73 -1.71 -2.67
C PHE A 24 0.06 -1.91 -3.97
N GLN A 25 0.22 -0.86 -4.78
CA GLN A 25 0.98 -0.90 -6.03
C GLN A 25 2.44 -1.28 -5.81
N VAL A 26 3.07 -0.75 -4.76
CA VAL A 26 4.46 -1.04 -4.39
C VAL A 26 4.62 -2.49 -3.94
N ILE A 27 3.65 -3.04 -3.19
CA ILE A 27 3.62 -4.47 -2.83
C ILE A 27 3.51 -5.34 -4.09
N GLN A 28 2.53 -5.05 -4.96
CA GLN A 28 2.32 -5.79 -6.20
C GLN A 28 3.55 -5.73 -7.13
N MET A 29 4.18 -4.57 -7.24
CA MET A 29 5.41 -4.40 -8.00
C MET A 29 6.55 -5.22 -7.41
N GLY A 30 6.70 -5.25 -6.08
CA GLY A 30 7.70 -6.08 -5.40
C GLY A 30 7.54 -7.56 -5.68
N LEU A 31 6.30 -8.07 -5.63
CA LEU A 31 5.98 -9.46 -5.97
C LEU A 31 6.29 -9.77 -7.44
N ASN A 32 5.88 -8.90 -8.37
CA ASN A 32 6.17 -9.05 -9.80
C ASN A 32 7.67 -9.07 -10.09
N LEU A 33 8.46 -8.32 -9.33
CA LEU A 33 9.93 -8.28 -9.41
C LEU A 33 10.62 -9.37 -8.57
N ARG A 34 9.86 -10.25 -7.91
CA ARG A 34 10.37 -11.31 -7.01
C ARG A 34 11.29 -10.77 -5.91
N LEU A 35 11.01 -9.56 -5.42
CA LEU A 35 11.74 -8.96 -4.31
C LEU A 35 11.28 -9.58 -2.99
N TRP A 36 12.23 -10.05 -2.20
CA TRP A 36 11.98 -10.61 -0.87
C TRP A 36 11.62 -9.54 0.18
N LEU A 37 11.99 -8.29 -0.07
CA LEU A 37 11.77 -7.19 0.86
C LEU A 37 11.45 -5.91 0.12
N VAL A 38 10.37 -5.26 0.53
CA VAL A 38 9.96 -3.94 0.05
C VAL A 38 9.89 -3.00 1.23
N LYS A 39 10.68 -1.91 1.19
CA LYS A 39 10.68 -0.87 2.22
C LYS A 39 9.90 0.35 1.73
N ILE A 40 8.77 0.63 2.37
CA ILE A 40 7.94 1.80 2.10
C ILE A 40 8.33 2.91 3.08
N GLY A 41 8.89 4.00 2.57
CA GLY A 41 9.23 5.20 3.35
C GLY A 41 8.21 6.33 3.22
N GLY A 42 8.39 7.40 4.00
CA GLY A 42 7.58 8.63 3.91
C GLY A 42 6.34 8.64 4.81
N ASP A 43 5.36 9.48 4.48
CA ASP A 43 4.14 9.73 5.26
C ASP A 43 3.04 8.66 5.06
N ALA A 44 3.45 7.41 4.86
CA ALA A 44 2.58 6.24 4.71
C ALA A 44 2.57 5.34 5.96
N LEU A 45 3.21 5.78 7.06
CA LEU A 45 3.36 4.99 8.29
C LEU A 45 2.03 4.51 8.86
N SER A 46 0.98 5.33 8.75
CA SER A 46 -0.38 5.00 9.19
C SER A 46 -0.99 3.83 8.41
N VAL A 47 -0.77 3.76 7.10
CA VAL A 47 -1.17 2.64 6.24
C VAL A 47 -0.37 1.39 6.59
N VAL A 48 0.95 1.51 6.72
CA VAL A 48 1.83 0.39 7.09
C VAL A 48 1.43 -0.23 8.42
N ARG A 49 1.12 0.59 9.43
CA ARG A 49 0.64 0.11 10.73
C ARG A 49 -0.69 -0.66 10.61
N LYS A 50 -1.61 -0.24 9.74
CA LYS A 50 -2.88 -0.95 9.49
C LYS A 50 -2.67 -2.28 8.77
N LEU A 51 -1.71 -2.35 7.85
CA LEU A 51 -1.31 -3.60 7.19
C LEU A 51 -0.75 -4.62 8.20
N GLN A 52 0.06 -4.17 9.14
CA GLN A 52 0.67 -5.03 10.15
C GLN A 52 -0.31 -5.42 11.27
N LYS A 53 -1.35 -4.62 11.51
CA LYS A 53 -2.35 -4.89 12.54
C LYS A 53 -3.23 -6.07 12.12
N GLY A 54 -3.44 -7.03 13.02
CA GLY A 54 -4.41 -8.12 12.82
C GLY A 54 -5.86 -7.62 12.77
N GLY A 55 -6.72 -8.41 12.12
CA GLY A 55 -8.16 -8.14 12.03
C GLY A 55 -8.59 -7.26 10.84
N LEU A 56 -9.90 -7.01 10.77
CA LEU A 56 -10.54 -6.22 9.72
C LEU A 56 -10.35 -4.72 10.01
N ASP A 57 -9.89 -3.98 9.00
CA ASP A 57 -9.82 -2.53 9.05
C ASP A 57 -11.16 -1.93 8.59
N ARG A 58 -11.82 -1.14 9.45
CA ARG A 58 -13.12 -0.50 9.18
C ARG A 58 -13.01 0.95 8.68
N SER A 59 -11.80 1.42 8.37
CA SER A 59 -11.62 2.75 7.79
C SER A 59 -11.96 2.78 6.30
N GLU A 60 -12.02 3.98 5.73
CA GLU A 60 -12.25 4.19 4.29
C GLU A 60 -11.26 3.43 3.38
N ILE A 61 -10.08 3.05 3.90
CA ILE A 61 -9.08 2.26 3.16
C ILE A 61 -9.11 0.76 3.46
N GLY A 62 -10.13 0.28 4.16
CA GLY A 62 -10.19 -1.11 4.64
C GLY A 62 -10.07 -2.16 3.53
N SER A 63 -10.62 -1.88 2.35
CA SER A 63 -10.46 -2.71 1.15
C SER A 63 -9.00 -2.81 0.72
N TYR A 64 -8.31 -1.67 0.54
CA TYR A 64 -6.88 -1.64 0.18
C TYR A 64 -6.00 -2.40 1.19
N ILE A 65 -6.31 -2.29 2.49
CA ILE A 65 -5.59 -3.03 3.54
C ILE A 65 -5.81 -4.53 3.41
N THR A 66 -7.04 -4.95 3.12
CA THR A 66 -7.40 -6.36 2.97
C THR A 66 -6.73 -6.98 1.75
N ASP A 67 -6.79 -6.30 0.60
CA ASP A 67 -6.19 -6.77 -0.64
C ASP A 67 -4.66 -6.83 -0.54
N SER A 68 -4.05 -5.82 0.08
CA SER A 68 -2.60 -5.81 0.32
C SER A 68 -2.15 -6.95 1.23
N LYS A 69 -2.93 -7.28 2.27
CA LYS A 69 -2.64 -8.43 3.15
C LYS A 69 -2.72 -9.75 2.39
N TYR A 70 -3.72 -9.91 1.51
CA TYR A 70 -3.85 -11.09 0.67
C TYR A 70 -2.61 -11.29 -0.22
N LEU A 71 -2.12 -10.20 -0.84
CA LEU A 71 -0.90 -10.24 -1.66
C LEU A 71 0.35 -10.63 -0.87
N CYS A 72 0.50 -10.17 0.38
CA CYS A 72 1.70 -10.46 1.18
C CYS A 72 1.74 -11.88 1.77
N VAL A 73 0.63 -12.62 1.78
CA VAL A 73 0.52 -13.98 2.33
C VAL A 73 0.61 -15.05 1.23
N SER A 74 0.54 -14.64 -0.04
CA SER A 74 0.61 -15.50 -1.23
C SER A 74 2.06 -15.73 -1.68
#